data_AF-A0A7Y0XG47-F1
#
_entry.id   AF-A0A7Y0XG47-F1
#
_cell.length_a   1.000
_cell.length_b   1.000
_cell.length_c   1.000
_cell.angle_alpha   90.00
_cell.angle_beta   90.00
_cell.angle_gamma   90.00
#
_symmetry.space_group_name_H-M   'P 1'
#
loop_
_entity.id
_entity.type
_entity.pdbx_description
1 polymer ?
#
loop_
_entity_poly.entity_id
_entity_poly.type
_entity_poly.pdbx_seq_one_letter_code
_entity_poly.pdbx_strand_id
1 'polypeptide(L)'
;QRAHNLAQEEKLKEAISSLEAMELSRGYDQAYVARMLGIFYWQNEQTQAAIKQLELAVNSGLLQDEQAWQTRKMLADILLNEQRFSKALPHYYALSKNIPKGQKAHE
;
A
#
# COMPACT_ATOMS: atom_id res chain seq x y z
N GLN A 1 -2.30 -24.11 -15.32
CA GLN A 1 -2.27 -22.67 -15.01
C GLN A 1 -3.53 -22.18 -14.27
N ARG A 2 -4.75 -22.46 -14.75
CA ARG A 2 -6.01 -22.02 -14.08
C ARG A 2 -6.14 -22.43 -12.60
N ALA A 3 -5.89 -23.69 -12.26
CA ALA A 3 -5.97 -24.16 -10.87
C ALA A 3 -4.96 -23.45 -9.95
N HIS A 4 -3.77 -23.12 -10.47
CA HIS A 4 -2.77 -22.36 -9.74
C HIS A 4 -3.27 -20.93 -9.46
N ASN A 5 -3.87 -20.26 -10.44
CA ASN A 5 -4.41 -18.90 -10.24
C ASN A 5 -5.52 -18.88 -9.20
N LEU A 6 -6.48 -19.81 -9.28
CA LEU A 6 -7.56 -19.94 -8.29
C LEU A 6 -7.01 -20.16 -6.88
N ALA A 7 -6.02 -21.04 -6.73
CA ALA A 7 -5.40 -21.29 -5.43
C ALA A 7 -4.65 -20.05 -4.89
N GLN A 8 -4.08 -19.20 -5.75
CA GLN A 8 -3.46 -17.94 -5.33
C GLN A 8 -4.50 -16.91 -4.93
N GLU A 9 -5.59 -16.78 -5.68
CA GLU A 9 -6.70 -15.89 -5.35
C GLU A 9 -7.38 -16.27 -4.03
N GLU A 10 -7.61 -17.56 -3.79
CA GLU A 10 -8.16 -18.06 -2.52
C GLU A 10 -7.24 -17.73 -1.35
N LYS A 11 -5.93 -18.01 -1.47
CA LYS A 11 -4.94 -17.64 -0.45
C LYS A 11 -4.88 -16.14 -0.20
N LEU A 12 -5.02 -15.33 -1.24
CA LEU A 12 -5.03 -13.88 -1.12
C LEU A 12 -6.26 -13.39 -0.33
N LYS A 13 -7.44 -13.96 -0.60
CA LYS A 13 -8.66 -13.67 0.15
C LYS A 13 -8.54 -14.12 1.61
N GLU A 14 -7.98 -15.29 1.88
CA GLU A 14 -7.74 -15.78 3.24
C GLU A 14 -6.76 -14.89 4.01
N ALA A 15 -5.69 -14.42 3.35
CA ALA A 15 -4.72 -13.51 3.95
C ALA A 15 -5.35 -12.16 4.31
N ILE A 16 -6.18 -11.61 3.42
CA ILE A 16 -6.96 -10.38 3.69
C ILE A 16 -7.85 -10.57 4.92
N SER A 17 -8.68 -11.62 4.94
CA SER A 17 -9.58 -11.90 6.07
C SER A 17 -8.82 -12.06 7.40
N SER A 18 -7.65 -12.71 7.36
CA SER A 18 -6.82 -12.91 8.56
C SER A 18 -6.28 -11.59 9.11
N LEU A 19 -5.86 -10.67 8.23
CA LEU A 19 -5.37 -9.35 8.62
C LEU A 19 -6.50 -8.42 9.11
N GLU A 20 -7.68 -8.48 8.49
CA GLU A 20 -8.86 -7.70 8.91
C GLU A 20 -9.35 -8.08 10.32
N ALA A 21 -9.19 -9.35 10.71
CA ALA A 21 -9.61 -9.86 12.02
C ALA A 21 -8.63 -9.53 13.16
N MET A 22 -7.48 -8.91 12.88
CA MET A 22 -6.48 -8.61 13.91
C MET A 22 -6.91 -7.44 14.80
N GLU A 23 -6.93 -7.67 16.11
CA GLU A 23 -7.04 -6.59 17.09
C GLU A 23 -5.64 -6.07 17.45
N LEU A 24 -5.35 -4.84 17.03
CA LEU A 24 -4.02 -4.24 17.17
C LEU A 24 -4.11 -3.01 18.08
N SER A 25 -3.29 -2.99 19.13
CA SER A 25 -3.24 -1.88 20.09
C SER A 25 -2.10 -0.90 19.82
N ARG A 26 -1.03 -1.33 19.15
CA ARG A 26 0.13 -0.48 18.84
C ARG A 26 -0.05 0.18 17.49
N GLY A 27 0.18 1.50 17.44
CA GLY A 27 0.04 2.27 16.19
C GLY A 27 0.95 1.79 15.07
N TYR A 28 2.18 1.36 15.39
CA TYR A 28 3.09 0.80 14.37
C TYR A 28 2.51 -0.46 13.72
N ASP A 29 1.99 -1.39 14.53
CA ASP A 29 1.41 -2.63 14.04
C ASP A 29 0.17 -2.36 13.18
N GLN A 30 -0.66 -1.37 13.57
CA GLN A 30 -1.79 -0.91 12.77
C GLN A 30 -1.33 -0.36 11.40
N ALA A 31 -0.29 0.49 11.37
CA ALA A 31 0.24 1.04 10.14
C ALA A 31 0.84 -0.06 9.22
N TYR A 32 1.51 -1.05 9.82
CA TYR A 32 2.07 -2.19 9.12
C TYR A 32 0.97 -3.07 8.51
N VAL A 33 -0.06 -3.41 9.27
CA VAL A 33 -1.20 -4.19 8.76
C VAL A 33 -1.99 -3.43 7.70
N ALA A 34 -2.18 -2.11 7.87
CA ALA A 34 -2.78 -1.28 6.83
C ALA A 34 -1.96 -1.30 5.52
N ARG A 35 -0.62 -1.26 5.59
CA ARG A 35 0.23 -1.42 4.40
C ARG A 35 -0.02 -2.76 3.72
N MET A 36 -0.02 -3.85 4.50
CA MET A 36 -0.19 -5.21 3.98
C MET A 36 -1.56 -5.40 3.34
N LEU A 37 -2.64 -4.95 4.01
CA LEU A 37 -3.99 -4.94 3.45
C LEU A 37 -4.04 -4.12 2.14
N GLY A 38 -3.40 -2.95 2.13
CA GLY A 38 -3.29 -2.12 0.93
C GLY A 38 -2.69 -2.86 -0.27
N ILE A 39 -1.60 -3.60 -0.05
CA ILE A 39 -0.94 -4.41 -1.09
C ILE A 39 -1.85 -5.56 -1.54
N PHE A 40 -2.45 -6.30 -0.61
CA PHE A 40 -3.25 -7.47 -0.93
C PHE A 40 -4.57 -7.10 -1.61
N TYR A 41 -5.23 -6.03 -1.19
CA TYR A 41 -6.40 -5.52 -1.91
C TYR A 41 -6.04 -5.13 -3.34
N TRP A 42 -4.89 -4.49 -3.57
CA TRP A 42 -4.49 -4.13 -4.92
C TRP A 42 -4.22 -5.36 -5.79
N GLN A 43 -3.56 -6.38 -5.24
CA GLN A 43 -3.35 -7.68 -5.91
C GLN A 43 -4.65 -8.43 -6.19
N ASN A 44 -5.67 -8.22 -5.36
CA ASN A 44 -7.00 -8.82 -5.50
C ASN A 44 -7.97 -7.93 -6.30
N GLU A 45 -7.45 -6.96 -7.06
CA GLU A 45 -8.21 -6.02 -7.90
C GLU A 45 -9.21 -5.12 -7.14
N GLN A 46 -9.07 -5.01 -5.81
CA GLN A 46 -9.90 -4.18 -4.94
C GLN A 46 -9.29 -2.78 -4.77
N THR A 47 -9.14 -2.03 -5.87
CA THR A 47 -8.38 -0.77 -5.91
C THR A 47 -8.82 0.27 -4.87
N GLN A 48 -10.11 0.44 -4.63
CA GLN A 48 -10.58 1.43 -3.64
C GLN A 48 -10.23 1.05 -2.20
N ALA A 49 -10.32 -0.25 -1.86
CA ALA A 49 -9.91 -0.75 -0.56
C ALA A 49 -8.39 -0.63 -0.38
N ALA A 50 -7.63 -0.89 -1.45
CA ALA A 50 -6.18 -0.68 -1.47
C ALA A 50 -5.80 0.77 -1.18
N ILE A 51 -6.39 1.74 -1.88
CA ILE A 51 -6.16 3.18 -1.66
C ILE A 51 -6.42 3.54 -0.20
N LYS A 52 -7.59 3.14 0.34
CA LYS A 52 -7.97 3.46 1.72
C LYS A 52 -6.93 2.97 2.73
N GLN A 53 -6.46 1.73 2.60
CA GLN A 53 -5.51 1.17 3.54
C GLN A 53 -4.09 1.73 3.37
N LEU A 54 -3.65 1.97 2.14
CA LEU A 54 -2.38 2.63 1.88
C LEU A 54 -2.39 4.08 2.40
N GLU A 55 -3.50 4.81 2.27
CA GLU A 55 -3.67 6.14 2.88
C GLU A 55 -3.51 6.07 4.41
N LEU A 56 -4.16 5.09 5.08
CA LEU A 56 -4.00 4.89 6.53
C LEU A 56 -2.54 4.65 6.91
N ALA A 57 -1.85 3.75 6.20
CA ALA A 57 -0.45 3.44 6.45
C ALA A 57 0.46 4.67 6.25
N VAL A 58 0.30 5.40 5.14
CA VAL A 58 1.09 6.60 4.82
C VAL A 58 0.83 7.73 5.81
N ASN A 59 -0.42 7.97 6.17
CA ASN A 59 -0.82 9.07 7.04
C ASN A 59 -0.49 8.83 8.50
N SER A 60 -0.30 7.56 8.91
CA SER A 60 0.18 7.24 10.26
C SER A 60 1.54 7.87 10.57
N GLY A 61 2.42 7.98 9.56
CA GLY A 61 3.81 8.40 9.76
C GLY A 61 4.66 7.44 10.60
N LEU A 62 4.17 6.21 10.86
CA LEU A 62 4.81 5.26 11.77
C LEU A 62 5.71 4.23 11.07
N LEU A 63 5.57 4.07 9.75
CA LEU A 63 6.45 3.20 8.97
C LEU A 63 7.87 3.80 8.87
N GLN A 64 8.89 2.95 8.83
CA GLN A 64 10.29 3.38 8.76
C GLN A 64 10.78 3.57 7.33
N ASP A 65 11.62 4.58 7.11
CA ASP A 65 12.41 4.90 5.91
C ASP A 65 11.94 4.24 4.60
N GLU A 66 12.53 3.10 4.23
CA GLU A 66 12.23 2.45 2.95
C GLU A 66 10.79 1.92 2.88
N GLN A 67 10.26 1.39 3.98
CA GLN A 67 8.88 0.91 4.06
C GLN A 67 7.90 2.05 3.84
N ALA A 68 8.12 3.19 4.50
CA ALA A 68 7.31 4.38 4.34
C ALA A 68 7.38 4.92 2.90
N TRP A 69 8.58 4.97 2.34
CA TRP A 69 8.80 5.46 0.98
C TRP A 69 8.10 4.58 -0.07
N GLN A 70 8.29 3.26 -0.01
CA GLN A 70 7.67 2.31 -0.94
C GLN A 70 6.14 2.35 -0.84
N THR A 71 5.60 2.43 0.38
CA THR A 71 4.16 2.48 0.62
C THR A 71 3.55 3.76 0.03
N ARG A 72 4.21 4.90 0.24
CA ARG A 72 3.79 6.18 -0.35
C ARG A 72 3.89 6.17 -1.87
N LYS A 73 4.95 5.57 -2.44
CA LYS A 73 5.09 5.41 -3.89
C LYS A 73 3.95 4.57 -4.47
N MET A 74 3.66 3.43 -3.86
CA MET A 74 2.55 2.58 -4.30
C MET A 74 1.21 3.31 -4.28
N LEU A 75 0.92 4.06 -3.20
CA LEU A 75 -0.28 4.90 -3.14
C LEU A 75 -0.32 5.94 -4.27
N ALA A 76 0.80 6.63 -4.52
CA ALA A 76 0.90 7.62 -5.58
C ALA A 76 0.65 7.00 -6.97
N ASP A 77 1.28 5.87 -7.25
CA ASP A 77 1.17 5.14 -8.52
C ASP A 77 -0.27 4.67 -8.76
N ILE A 78 -0.94 4.13 -7.73
CA ILE A 78 -2.35 3.69 -7.84
C ILE A 78 -3.27 4.89 -8.09
N LEU A 79 -3.10 5.98 -7.34
CA LEU A 79 -3.90 7.20 -7.54
C LEU A 79 -3.70 7.79 -8.93
N LEU A 80 -2.48 7.73 -9.46
CA LEU A 80 -2.16 8.18 -10.82
C LEU A 80 -2.89 7.33 -11.86
N ASN A 81 -2.84 6.00 -11.74
CA ASN A 81 -3.52 5.07 -12.64
C ASN A 81 -5.06 5.26 -12.61
N GLU A 82 -5.61 5.62 -11.46
CA GLU A 82 -7.03 5.97 -11.27
C GLU A 82 -7.37 7.41 -11.73
N GLN A 83 -6.44 8.11 -12.40
CA GLN A 83 -6.58 9.48 -12.88
C GLN A 83 -6.89 10.50 -11.75
N ARG A 84 -6.56 10.17 -10.51
CA ARG A 84 -6.72 11.03 -9.33
C ARG A 84 -5.48 11.92 -9.14
N PHE A 85 -5.13 12.68 -10.17
CA PHE A 85 -3.89 13.46 -10.24
C PHE A 85 -3.70 14.42 -9.06
N SER A 86 -4.76 15.11 -8.65
CA SER A 86 -4.72 16.05 -7.51
C SER A 86 -4.37 15.38 -6.18
N LYS A 87 -4.68 14.08 -6.03
CA LYS A 87 -4.30 13.28 -4.86
C LYS A 87 -2.92 12.65 -5.02
N ALA A 88 -2.54 12.23 -6.24
CA ALA A 88 -1.25 11.59 -6.50
C ALA A 88 -0.06 12.56 -6.37
N LEU A 89 -0.18 13.78 -6.92
CA LEU A 89 0.93 14.75 -7.00
C LEU A 89 1.56 15.12 -5.64
N PRO A 90 0.80 15.38 -4.57
CA PRO A 90 1.37 15.63 -3.25
C PRO A 90 2.25 14.47 -2.73
N HIS A 91 1.90 13.22 -3.05
CA HIS A 91 2.72 12.08 -2.64
C HIS A 91 4.04 12.04 -3.41
N TYR A 92 4.04 12.28 -4.73
CA TYR A 92 5.28 12.36 -5.51
C TYR A 92 6.18 13.51 -5.06
N TYR A 93 5.61 14.67 -4.76
CA TYR A 93 6.37 15.81 -4.22
C TYR A 93 7.00 15.50 -2.85
N ALA A 94 6.32 14.72 -2.01
CA ALA A 94 6.91 14.25 -0.76
C ALA A 94 8.04 13.23 -0.99
N LEU A 95 7.90 12.34 -1.97
CA LEU A 95 8.93 11.33 -2.32
C LEU A 95 10.19 11.96 -2.90
N SER A 96 10.07 13.02 -3.70
CA SER A 96 11.22 13.69 -4.32
C SER A 96 12.12 14.42 -3.31
N LYS A 97 11.61 14.71 -2.11
CA LYS A 97 12.39 15.35 -1.03
C LYS A 97 13.29 14.37 -0.29
N ASN A 98 12.91 13.09 -0.24
CA ASN A 98 13.58 12.06 0.56
C ASN A 98 13.69 10.78 -0.26
N ILE A 99 14.71 10.69 -1.11
CA ILE A 99 14.96 9.52 -1.96
C ILE A 99 15.96 8.59 -1.25
N PRO A 100 15.57 7.36 -0.86
CA PRO A 100 16.48 6.40 -0.23
C PRO A 100 17.65 6.04 -1.15
N LYS A 101 18.81 5.74 -0.56
CA LYS A 101 20.02 5.26 -1.27
C LYS A 101 19.70 3.92 -1.98
N GLY A 102 19.29 3.97 -3.24
CA GLY A 102 18.92 2.79 -4.03
C GLY A 102 17.66 2.99 -4.90
N GLN A 103 16.86 4.00 -4.62
CA GLN A 103 15.72 4.38 -5.46
C GLN A 103 16.14 5.48 -6.44
N LYS A 104 15.72 5.36 -7.70
CA LYS A 104 15.89 6.44 -8.68
C LYS A 104 14.66 7.35 -8.61
N ALA A 105 14.86 8.66 -8.40
CA ALA A 105 13.86 9.61 -8.88
C ALA A 105 13.88 9.49 -10.41
N HIS A 106 12.73 9.27 -11.03
CA HIS A 106 12.62 9.45 -12.47
C HIS A 106 12.89 10.94 -12.76
N GLU A 107 14.02 11.20 -13.42
CA GLU A 107 14.28 12.44 -14.16
C GLU A 107 13.35 12.52 -15.38
#